data_AF-A0A257LT86-F1
#
_entry.id   AF-A0A257LT86-F1
#
_cell.length_a   1.000
_cell.length_b   1.000
_cell.length_c   1.000
_cell.angle_alpha   90.00
_cell.angle_beta   90.00
_cell.angle_gamma   90.00
#
_symmetry.space_group_name_H-M   'P 1'
#
loop_
_entity.id
_entity.type
_entity.pdbx_description
1 polymer ?
#
loop_
_entity_poly.entity_id
_entity_poly.type
_entity_poly.pdbx_seq_one_letter_code
_entity_poly.pdbx_strand_id
1 'polypeptide(L)'
;MILWVLTNLKRRDFTVNAIAYSVREGELIDIVGGVRDIGSMLLRPVREVNLRNDPLRILRAFRLQAEYGFRFEEGLPKLLRKYRGLLRIGEEMRRILAASAGKVIRRMAEYEVLDVVLPEIKPMRGLPHFKFPVGSLLEHSLWTLEEVERYQPTREWEAKYLDEKLWLVKLAGLLHDVAKPQTLREEGNEVHFYGHDIIGARIVRKKTKDELRLSNDETKVISTIVRLHMRPHLLMGEPVLTRHAMWRLIRDSETNDGIASGGRQIDKLKRVRDSVYNLYEELQKPKLSRLVTGYDLIDMGLKPGPIFKKILGEVEELQVEGIITTREQALKYVKKKVDELKSSGRV
;
A
#
# COMPACT_ATOMS: atom_id res chain seq x y z
N MET A 1 -15.07 -4.62 45.63
CA MET A 1 -13.99 -4.87 44.64
C MET A 1 -14.34 -6.01 43.69
N ILE A 2 -14.65 -7.23 44.17
CA ILE A 2 -15.02 -8.38 43.31
C ILE A 2 -16.21 -8.09 42.39
N LEU A 3 -17.31 -7.51 42.90
CA LEU A 3 -18.48 -7.17 42.09
C LEU A 3 -18.15 -6.25 40.89
N TRP A 4 -17.19 -5.34 41.07
CA TRP A 4 -16.74 -4.45 40.00
C TRP A 4 -15.97 -5.22 38.92
N VAL A 5 -15.07 -6.15 39.32
CA VAL A 5 -14.36 -7.03 38.38
C VAL A 5 -15.34 -7.86 37.56
N LEU A 6 -16.29 -8.53 38.21
CA LEU A 6 -17.31 -9.35 37.53
C LEU A 6 -18.15 -8.52 36.55
N THR A 7 -18.52 -7.30 36.94
CA THR A 7 -19.27 -6.37 36.07
C THR A 7 -18.41 -5.91 34.89
N ASN A 8 -17.12 -5.68 35.10
CA ASN A 8 -16.18 -5.29 34.04
C ASN A 8 -16.02 -6.41 33.00
N LEU A 9 -15.81 -7.66 33.45
CA LEU A 9 -15.65 -8.82 32.57
C LEU A 9 -16.89 -9.01 31.67
N LYS A 10 -18.10 -8.84 32.22
CA LYS A 10 -19.37 -8.93 31.46
C LYS A 10 -19.54 -7.87 30.37
N ARG A 11 -18.75 -6.79 30.37
CA ARG A 11 -18.81 -5.68 29.38
C ARG A 11 -17.72 -5.78 28.30
N ARG A 12 -16.80 -6.74 28.42
CA ARG A 12 -15.74 -7.02 27.44
C ARG A 12 -16.33 -7.54 26.13
N ASP A 13 -15.51 -7.55 25.11
CA ASP A 13 -15.89 -7.96 23.75
C ASP A 13 -16.08 -9.48 23.65
N PHE A 14 -15.02 -10.23 23.88
CA PHE A 14 -14.95 -11.67 23.72
C PHE A 14 -14.59 -12.38 25.02
N THR A 15 -15.07 -13.60 25.19
CA THR A 15 -14.81 -14.43 26.39
C THR A 15 -13.31 -14.58 26.66
N VAL A 16 -12.52 -14.77 25.60
CA VAL A 16 -11.05 -14.89 25.67
C VAL A 16 -10.34 -13.62 26.19
N ASN A 17 -10.99 -12.46 26.10
CA ASN A 17 -10.50 -11.18 26.65
C ASN A 17 -11.18 -10.81 27.98
N ALA A 18 -11.98 -11.72 28.53
CA ALA A 18 -12.81 -11.52 29.72
C ALA A 18 -12.39 -12.46 30.86
N ILE A 19 -11.07 -12.58 31.04
CA ILE A 19 -10.42 -13.33 32.12
C ILE A 19 -9.65 -12.33 32.98
N ALA A 20 -9.67 -12.52 34.30
CA ALA A 20 -8.86 -11.72 35.23
C ALA A 20 -8.00 -12.64 36.10
N TYR A 21 -6.91 -12.10 36.65
CA TYR A 21 -6.09 -12.77 37.64
C TYR A 21 -6.00 -11.90 38.89
N SER A 22 -6.35 -12.47 40.04
CA SER A 22 -6.25 -11.80 41.33
C SER A 22 -4.81 -11.92 41.82
N VAL A 23 -4.05 -10.82 41.79
CA VAL A 23 -2.67 -10.80 42.28
C VAL A 23 -2.59 -11.04 43.79
N ARG A 24 -3.63 -10.63 44.55
CA ARG A 24 -3.68 -10.83 46.00
C ARG A 24 -3.97 -12.28 46.37
N GLU A 25 -4.98 -12.87 45.74
CA GLU A 25 -5.45 -14.23 46.08
C GLU A 25 -4.71 -15.32 45.29
N GLY A 26 -3.99 -14.95 44.23
CA GLY A 26 -3.29 -15.89 43.36
C GLY A 26 -4.20 -16.68 42.41
N GLU A 27 -5.47 -16.26 42.25
CA GLU A 27 -6.51 -17.02 41.55
C GLU A 27 -6.91 -16.42 40.20
N LEU A 28 -7.23 -17.30 39.25
CA LEU A 28 -7.81 -16.93 37.97
C LEU A 28 -9.34 -16.83 38.07
N ILE A 29 -9.88 -15.71 37.59
CA ILE A 29 -11.31 -15.41 37.57
C ILE A 29 -11.80 -15.47 36.12
N ASP A 30 -12.56 -16.51 35.80
CA ASP A 30 -13.24 -16.69 34.53
C ASP A 30 -14.71 -17.02 34.75
N ILE A 31 -15.57 -16.05 34.48
CA ILE A 31 -17.02 -16.16 34.70
C ILE A 31 -17.83 -16.32 33.41
N VAL A 32 -17.15 -16.39 32.26
CA VAL A 32 -17.77 -16.47 30.93
C VAL A 32 -17.20 -17.61 30.08
N GLY A 33 -16.27 -18.39 30.62
CA GLY A 33 -15.67 -19.55 29.95
C GLY A 33 -14.59 -19.17 28.94
N GLY A 34 -13.89 -18.05 29.16
CA GLY A 34 -12.79 -17.60 28.31
C GLY A 34 -11.63 -18.60 28.21
N VAL A 35 -11.26 -19.26 29.31
CA VAL A 35 -10.16 -20.25 29.33
C VAL A 35 -10.49 -21.44 28.43
N ARG A 36 -11.73 -21.93 28.50
CA ARG A 36 -12.21 -23.02 27.64
C ARG A 36 -12.24 -22.61 26.16
N ASP A 37 -12.68 -21.38 25.88
CA ASP A 37 -12.76 -20.85 24.52
C ASP A 37 -11.36 -20.62 23.92
N ILE A 38 -10.37 -20.21 24.73
CA ILE A 38 -8.93 -20.19 24.35
C ILE A 38 -8.49 -21.61 23.96
N GLY A 39 -8.72 -22.60 24.81
CA GLY A 39 -8.34 -24.00 24.53
C GLY A 39 -9.00 -24.58 23.29
N SER A 40 -10.17 -24.08 22.90
CA SER A 40 -10.93 -24.52 21.72
C SER A 40 -10.67 -23.68 20.45
N MET A 41 -9.81 -22.65 20.54
CA MET A 41 -9.60 -21.64 19.49
C MET A 41 -10.91 -21.03 18.98
N LEU A 42 -11.84 -20.76 19.89
CA LEU A 42 -13.17 -20.25 19.61
C LEU A 42 -13.29 -18.79 20.06
N LEU A 43 -13.69 -17.91 19.15
CA LEU A 43 -14.01 -16.53 19.43
C LEU A 43 -15.51 -16.37 19.65
N ARG A 44 -15.88 -16.26 20.92
CA ARG A 44 -17.26 -16.08 21.39
C ARG A 44 -17.44 -14.69 21.98
N PRO A 45 -18.47 -13.92 21.57
CA PRO A 45 -18.81 -12.67 22.23
C PRO A 45 -19.25 -12.92 23.68
N VAL A 46 -18.88 -12.03 24.61
CA VAL A 46 -19.44 -12.12 25.98
C VAL A 46 -20.95 -11.93 25.97
N ARG A 47 -21.44 -10.96 25.17
CA ARG A 47 -22.85 -10.71 24.85
C ARG A 47 -22.93 -10.05 23.48
N GLU A 48 -23.96 -10.31 22.68
CA GLU A 48 -24.11 -9.64 21.37
C GLU A 48 -24.13 -8.10 21.48
N VAL A 49 -24.80 -7.56 22.50
CA VAL A 49 -24.89 -6.11 22.74
C VAL A 49 -23.52 -5.46 22.94
N ASN A 50 -22.55 -6.23 23.44
CA ASN A 50 -21.18 -5.75 23.65
C ASN A 50 -20.48 -5.46 22.32
N LEU A 51 -20.90 -6.08 21.21
CA LEU A 51 -20.34 -5.85 19.87
C LEU A 51 -21.13 -4.80 19.10
N ARG A 52 -22.47 -4.77 19.23
CA ARG A 52 -23.33 -3.82 18.50
C ARG A 52 -23.03 -2.36 18.82
N ASN A 53 -22.53 -2.08 20.03
CA ASN A 53 -22.30 -0.71 20.50
C ASN A 53 -20.89 -0.18 20.21
N ASP A 54 -19.97 -1.02 19.69
CA ASP A 54 -18.57 -0.62 19.49
C ASP A 54 -17.98 -1.24 18.20
N PRO A 55 -17.83 -0.42 17.14
CA PRO A 55 -17.32 -0.87 15.85
C PRO A 55 -15.96 -1.55 15.92
N LEU A 56 -15.12 -1.11 16.86
CA LEU A 56 -13.74 -1.57 16.96
C LEU A 56 -13.68 -3.01 17.42
N ARG A 57 -14.71 -3.51 18.12
CA ARG A 57 -14.76 -4.91 18.56
C ARG A 57 -15.00 -5.88 17.41
N ILE A 58 -15.62 -5.41 16.33
CA ILE A 58 -15.75 -6.19 15.09
C ILE A 58 -14.40 -6.32 14.42
N LEU A 59 -13.68 -5.21 14.23
CA LEU A 59 -12.32 -5.26 13.68
C LEU A 59 -11.39 -6.09 14.55
N ARG A 60 -11.55 -6.00 15.87
CA ARG A 60 -10.82 -6.84 16.81
C ARG A 60 -11.11 -8.32 16.64
N ALA A 61 -12.33 -8.71 16.26
CA ALA A 61 -12.65 -10.11 15.96
C ALA A 61 -11.75 -10.64 14.82
N PHE A 62 -11.63 -9.86 13.74
CA PHE A 62 -10.77 -10.19 12.62
C PHE A 62 -9.29 -10.09 12.98
N ARG A 63 -8.89 -9.13 13.82
CA ARG A 63 -7.52 -9.07 14.35
C ARG A 63 -7.17 -10.33 15.13
N LEU A 64 -8.00 -10.76 16.08
CA LEU A 64 -7.76 -11.96 16.87
C LEU A 64 -7.70 -13.22 15.99
N GLN A 65 -8.49 -13.24 14.92
CA GLN A 65 -8.40 -14.29 13.91
C GLN A 65 -7.08 -14.24 13.11
N ALA A 66 -6.63 -13.05 12.71
CA ALA A 66 -5.40 -12.88 11.94
C ALA A 66 -4.14 -13.19 12.77
N GLU A 67 -4.10 -12.72 14.02
CA GLU A 67 -2.93 -12.84 14.89
C GLU A 67 -2.83 -14.21 15.56
N TYR A 68 -3.97 -14.80 15.96
CA TYR A 68 -3.98 -16.01 16.78
C TYR A 68 -4.70 -17.19 16.12
N GLY A 69 -5.42 -17.00 15.01
CA GLY A 69 -6.10 -18.10 14.32
C GLY A 69 -7.45 -18.52 14.94
N PHE A 70 -8.06 -17.68 15.77
CA PHE A 70 -9.38 -17.97 16.33
C PHE A 70 -10.46 -18.16 15.25
N ARG A 71 -11.31 -19.16 15.45
CA ARG A 71 -12.52 -19.40 14.65
C ARG A 71 -13.71 -18.69 15.29
N PHE A 72 -14.63 -18.20 14.47
CA PHE A 72 -15.83 -17.53 14.99
C PHE A 72 -16.86 -18.55 15.48
N GLU A 73 -17.51 -18.23 16.61
CA GLU A 73 -18.72 -18.90 17.05
C GLU A 73 -19.82 -18.87 15.97
N GLU A 74 -20.67 -19.90 15.96
CA GLU A 74 -21.87 -19.91 15.15
C GLU A 74 -22.75 -18.69 15.44
N GLY A 75 -23.16 -17.96 14.40
CA GLY A 75 -23.98 -16.76 14.54
C GLY A 75 -23.19 -15.45 14.65
N LEU A 76 -21.93 -15.47 15.11
CA LEU A 76 -21.07 -14.28 15.12
C LEU A 76 -20.97 -13.62 13.73
N PRO A 77 -20.75 -14.36 12.61
CA PRO A 77 -20.73 -13.75 11.27
C PRO A 77 -21.99 -12.95 10.91
N LYS A 78 -23.18 -13.40 11.33
CA LYS A 78 -24.45 -12.70 11.07
C LYS A 78 -24.52 -11.37 11.81
N LEU A 79 -23.91 -11.29 12.99
CA LEU A 79 -23.83 -10.07 13.78
C LEU A 79 -22.90 -9.04 13.12
N LEU A 80 -21.78 -9.48 12.54
CA LEU A 80 -20.79 -8.60 11.91
C LEU A 80 -21.37 -7.88 10.67
N ARG A 81 -22.25 -8.53 9.91
CA ARG A 81 -22.91 -7.95 8.71
C ARG A 81 -23.84 -6.77 9.01
N LYS A 82 -24.41 -6.68 10.22
CA LYS A 82 -25.44 -5.68 10.56
C LYS A 82 -24.87 -4.31 10.94
N TYR A 83 -23.58 -4.07 10.71
CA TYR A 83 -22.86 -2.96 11.32
C TYR A 83 -22.70 -1.73 10.41
N ARG A 84 -22.77 -0.52 10.99
CA ARG A 84 -22.50 0.76 10.30
C ARG A 84 -21.75 1.76 11.19
N GLY A 85 -20.86 2.55 10.57
CA GLY A 85 -20.19 3.71 11.16
C GLY A 85 -18.93 3.37 11.96
N LEU A 86 -17.78 3.91 11.57
CA LEU A 86 -16.50 3.56 12.21
C LEU A 86 -15.71 4.83 12.57
N LEU A 87 -15.23 4.88 13.82
CA LEU A 87 -14.21 5.81 14.29
C LEU A 87 -12.99 4.98 14.76
N ARG A 88 -11.76 5.43 14.47
CA ARG A 88 -10.46 4.85 14.93
C ARG A 88 -10.08 3.48 14.33
N ILE A 89 -10.33 3.30 13.03
CA ILE A 89 -10.08 2.06 12.25
C ILE A 89 -8.59 1.72 12.08
N GLY A 90 -7.71 2.72 12.03
CA GLY A 90 -6.34 2.57 11.54
C GLY A 90 -5.50 1.53 12.28
N GLU A 91 -5.57 1.49 13.62
CA GLU A 91 -4.74 0.58 14.42
C GLU A 91 -5.14 -0.89 14.25
N GLU A 92 -6.45 -1.19 14.30
CA GLU A 92 -6.91 -2.57 14.09
C GLU A 92 -6.61 -3.01 12.64
N MET A 93 -6.75 -2.12 11.64
CA MET A 93 -6.37 -2.43 10.26
C MET A 93 -4.86 -2.69 10.09
N ARG A 94 -4.00 -1.88 10.72
CA ARG A 94 -2.55 -2.10 10.73
C ARG A 94 -2.23 -3.49 11.26
N ARG A 95 -2.80 -3.84 12.43
CA ARG A 95 -2.54 -5.14 13.07
C ARG A 95 -3.07 -6.33 12.28
N ILE A 96 -4.27 -6.21 11.69
CA ILE A 96 -4.81 -7.24 10.79
C ILE A 96 -3.87 -7.46 9.60
N LEU A 97 -3.43 -6.38 8.94
CA LEU A 97 -2.59 -6.44 7.74
C LEU A 97 -1.15 -6.88 8.03
N ALA A 98 -0.63 -6.57 9.23
CA ALA A 98 0.68 -7.04 9.68
C ALA A 98 0.71 -8.56 9.93
N ALA A 99 -0.41 -9.15 10.32
CA ALA A 99 -0.56 -10.60 10.45
C ALA A 99 -0.75 -11.29 9.09
N SER A 100 -1.04 -12.61 9.09
CA SER A 100 -1.41 -13.35 7.87
C SER A 100 -2.83 -12.98 7.43
N ALA A 101 -2.93 -11.89 6.68
CA ALA A 101 -4.12 -11.09 6.52
C ALA A 101 -4.99 -11.50 5.33
N GLY A 102 -4.44 -12.15 4.31
CA GLY A 102 -5.14 -12.36 3.03
C GLY A 102 -6.50 -13.01 3.18
N LYS A 103 -6.53 -14.16 3.87
CA LYS A 103 -7.77 -14.89 4.17
C LYS A 103 -8.74 -14.10 5.06
N VAL A 104 -8.20 -13.31 5.98
CA VAL A 104 -9.00 -12.51 6.92
C VAL A 104 -9.64 -11.32 6.23
N ILE A 105 -8.89 -10.59 5.41
CA ILE A 105 -9.39 -9.46 4.60
C ILE A 105 -10.45 -9.94 3.60
N ARG A 106 -10.23 -11.10 2.95
CA ARG A 106 -11.25 -11.73 2.10
C ARG A 106 -12.53 -12.02 2.90
N ARG A 107 -12.42 -12.60 4.09
CA ARG A 107 -13.57 -12.84 4.96
C ARG A 107 -14.25 -11.55 5.42
N MET A 108 -13.49 -10.48 5.68
CA MET A 108 -14.05 -9.16 5.95
C MET A 108 -14.87 -8.65 4.75
N ALA A 109 -14.43 -8.92 3.52
CA ALA A 109 -15.19 -8.60 2.31
C ALA A 109 -16.45 -9.48 2.16
N GLU A 110 -16.39 -10.78 2.48
CA GLU A 110 -17.56 -11.70 2.49
C GLU A 110 -18.63 -11.32 3.51
N TYR A 111 -18.21 -10.69 4.62
CA TYR A 111 -19.10 -10.18 5.67
C TYR A 111 -19.42 -8.69 5.51
N GLU A 112 -19.05 -8.07 4.39
CA GLU A 112 -19.28 -6.65 4.06
C GLU A 112 -18.68 -5.66 5.07
N VAL A 113 -17.85 -6.14 5.99
CA VAL A 113 -17.13 -5.32 6.97
C VAL A 113 -16.11 -4.45 6.26
N LEU A 114 -15.45 -4.98 5.24
CA LEU A 114 -14.47 -4.25 4.46
C LEU A 114 -15.10 -3.06 3.70
N ASP A 115 -16.36 -3.19 3.27
CA ASP A 115 -17.12 -2.12 2.60
C ASP A 115 -17.44 -0.95 3.55
N VAL A 116 -17.44 -1.18 4.87
CA VAL A 116 -17.61 -0.11 5.87
C VAL A 116 -16.26 0.53 6.21
N VAL A 117 -15.19 -0.26 6.27
CA VAL A 117 -13.82 0.19 6.59
C VAL A 117 -13.23 1.01 5.44
N LEU A 118 -13.35 0.48 4.23
CA LEU A 118 -12.80 1.01 2.98
C LEU A 118 -13.93 1.11 1.94
N PRO A 119 -14.91 2.02 2.14
CA PRO A 119 -16.05 2.17 1.23
C PRO A 119 -15.64 2.44 -0.22
N GLU A 120 -14.43 2.93 -0.45
CA GLU A 120 -13.86 3.16 -1.78
C GLU A 120 -13.74 1.87 -2.61
N ILE A 121 -13.67 0.69 -1.98
CA ILE A 121 -13.59 -0.59 -2.69
C ILE A 121 -14.95 -1.10 -3.16
N LYS A 122 -16.05 -0.59 -2.59
CA LYS A 122 -17.40 -1.09 -2.86
C LYS A 122 -17.75 -1.09 -4.36
N PRO A 123 -17.44 -0.03 -5.14
CA PRO A 123 -17.67 -0.03 -6.59
C PRO A 123 -16.86 -1.10 -7.34
N MET A 124 -15.74 -1.58 -6.80
CA MET A 124 -14.89 -2.60 -7.44
C MET A 124 -15.53 -3.99 -7.43
N ARG A 125 -16.46 -4.27 -6.50
CA ARG A 125 -17.15 -5.57 -6.37
C ARG A 125 -18.03 -5.86 -7.59
N GLY A 126 -18.69 -4.84 -8.12
CA GLY A 126 -19.59 -4.96 -9.27
C GLY A 126 -18.90 -4.82 -10.62
N LEU A 127 -17.62 -4.44 -10.64
CA LEU A 127 -16.89 -4.22 -11.88
C LEU A 127 -16.17 -5.51 -12.30
N PRO A 128 -16.43 -6.08 -13.50
CA PRO A 128 -15.69 -7.22 -14.00
C PRO A 128 -14.20 -6.91 -14.16
N HIS A 129 -13.34 -7.89 -13.95
CA HIS A 129 -11.92 -7.72 -14.25
C HIS A 129 -11.66 -7.99 -15.74
N PHE A 130 -11.63 -6.93 -16.57
CA PHE A 130 -11.54 -7.04 -18.04
C PHE A 130 -10.29 -7.74 -18.61
N LYS A 131 -9.26 -8.02 -17.80
CA LYS A 131 -8.02 -8.70 -18.23
C LYS A 131 -7.84 -10.13 -17.68
N PHE A 132 -8.73 -10.60 -16.80
CA PHE A 132 -8.67 -11.97 -16.26
C PHE A 132 -10.06 -12.60 -16.38
N PRO A 133 -10.16 -13.84 -16.87
CA PRO A 133 -11.44 -14.44 -17.25
C PRO A 133 -12.39 -14.72 -16.06
N VAL A 134 -11.95 -14.57 -14.81
CA VAL A 134 -12.77 -14.88 -13.63
C VAL A 134 -12.59 -13.82 -12.55
N GLY A 135 -13.70 -13.27 -12.08
CA GLY A 135 -13.76 -12.43 -10.87
C GLY A 135 -14.04 -10.94 -11.13
N SER A 136 -14.34 -10.24 -10.04
CA SER A 136 -14.50 -8.78 -10.02
C SER A 136 -13.16 -8.08 -9.85
N LEU A 137 -13.15 -6.76 -10.02
CA LEU A 137 -11.99 -5.94 -9.71
C LEU A 137 -11.61 -6.04 -8.22
N LEU A 138 -12.60 -6.19 -7.32
CA LEU A 138 -12.32 -6.43 -5.90
C LEU A 138 -11.59 -7.76 -5.70
N GLU A 139 -11.99 -8.83 -6.41
CA GLU A 139 -11.29 -10.13 -6.34
C GLU A 139 -9.83 -10.02 -6.77
N HIS A 140 -9.54 -9.24 -7.82
CA HIS A 140 -8.17 -8.95 -8.23
C HIS A 140 -7.36 -8.23 -7.13
N SER A 141 -7.96 -7.25 -6.45
CA SER A 141 -7.31 -6.56 -5.33
C SER A 141 -7.08 -7.46 -4.12
N LEU A 142 -8.04 -8.33 -3.77
CA LEU A 142 -7.88 -9.32 -2.69
C LEU A 142 -6.77 -10.32 -3.03
N TRP A 143 -6.75 -10.82 -4.27
CA TRP A 143 -5.70 -11.69 -4.77
C TRP A 143 -4.33 -11.00 -4.76
N THR A 144 -4.25 -9.74 -5.18
CA THR A 144 -3.00 -8.95 -5.15
C THR A 144 -2.44 -8.84 -3.74
N LEU A 145 -3.29 -8.60 -2.74
CA LEU A 145 -2.87 -8.57 -1.34
C LEU A 145 -2.34 -9.94 -0.87
N GLU A 146 -2.99 -11.04 -1.26
CA GLU A 146 -2.53 -12.40 -0.98
C GLU A 146 -1.19 -12.72 -1.66
N GLU A 147 -0.96 -12.25 -2.88
CA GLU A 147 0.32 -12.43 -3.57
C GLU A 147 1.45 -11.65 -2.89
N VAL A 148 1.18 -10.42 -2.43
CA VAL A 148 2.13 -9.65 -1.60
C VAL A 148 2.49 -10.41 -0.33
N GLU A 149 1.54 -11.13 0.27
CA GLU A 149 1.78 -11.93 1.47
C GLU A 149 2.62 -13.19 1.20
N ARG A 150 2.49 -13.80 0.02
CA ARG A 150 3.30 -14.95 -0.41
C ARG A 150 4.67 -14.56 -0.95
N TYR A 151 4.87 -13.27 -1.21
CA TYR A 151 6.09 -12.77 -1.84
C TYR A 151 7.30 -13.01 -0.93
N GLN A 152 8.34 -13.59 -1.52
CA GLN A 152 9.62 -13.79 -0.85
C GLN A 152 10.63 -12.78 -1.40
N PRO A 153 11.23 -11.95 -0.54
CA PRO A 153 12.25 -10.99 -0.95
C PRO A 153 13.47 -11.72 -1.53
N THR A 154 14.07 -11.13 -2.57
CA THR A 154 15.28 -11.67 -3.23
C THR A 154 16.56 -10.96 -2.80
N ARG A 155 16.44 -9.85 -2.06
CA ARG A 155 17.55 -9.05 -1.55
C ARG A 155 17.41 -8.80 -0.03
N GLU A 156 18.54 -8.65 0.65
CA GLU A 156 18.55 -8.41 2.10
C GLU A 156 17.88 -7.08 2.48
N TRP A 157 18.17 -6.00 1.73
CA TRP A 157 17.56 -4.69 1.99
C TRP A 157 16.05 -4.71 1.75
N GLU A 158 15.57 -5.56 0.85
CA GLU A 158 14.15 -5.74 0.55
C GLU A 158 13.47 -6.51 1.68
N ALA A 159 14.12 -7.56 2.18
CA ALA A 159 13.63 -8.30 3.34
C ALA A 159 13.46 -7.40 4.56
N LYS A 160 14.48 -6.59 4.89
CA LYS A 160 14.41 -5.60 5.97
C LYS A 160 13.28 -4.58 5.76
N TYR A 161 13.12 -4.13 4.52
CA TYR A 161 12.07 -3.20 4.16
C TYR A 161 10.66 -3.79 4.39
N LEU A 162 10.45 -5.03 3.94
CA LEU A 162 9.17 -5.71 4.09
C LEU A 162 8.87 -6.08 5.54
N ASP A 163 9.87 -6.44 6.35
CA ASP A 163 9.67 -6.72 7.77
C ASP A 163 8.95 -5.56 8.50
N GLU A 164 9.36 -4.32 8.20
CA GLU A 164 8.77 -3.12 8.80
C GLU A 164 7.48 -2.67 8.08
N LYS A 165 7.41 -2.84 6.76
CA LYS A 165 6.41 -2.15 5.92
C LYS A 165 5.48 -3.08 5.12
N LEU A 166 5.52 -4.39 5.34
CA LEU A 166 4.68 -5.35 4.59
C LEU A 166 3.19 -4.98 4.64
N TRP A 167 2.69 -4.55 5.81
CA TRP A 167 1.29 -4.15 5.96
C TRP A 167 0.92 -2.92 5.11
N LEU A 168 1.86 -1.99 4.88
CA LEU A 168 1.68 -0.84 3.98
C LEU A 168 1.59 -1.30 2.53
N VAL A 169 2.47 -2.24 2.13
CA VAL A 169 2.47 -2.82 0.77
C VAL A 169 1.18 -3.61 0.52
N LYS A 170 0.70 -4.39 1.51
CA LYS A 170 -0.59 -5.07 1.46
C LYS A 170 -1.76 -4.10 1.30
N LEU A 171 -1.79 -3.02 2.10
CA LEU A 171 -2.85 -2.00 1.99
C LEU A 171 -2.83 -1.29 0.63
N ALA A 172 -1.63 -0.96 0.13
CA ALA A 172 -1.48 -0.38 -1.20
C ALA A 172 -1.93 -1.34 -2.30
N GLY A 173 -1.58 -2.63 -2.19
CA GLY A 173 -2.03 -3.68 -3.11
C GLY A 173 -3.55 -3.86 -3.11
N LEU A 174 -4.22 -3.78 -1.95
CA LEU A 174 -5.68 -3.81 -1.87
C LEU A 174 -6.33 -2.61 -2.58
N LEU A 175 -5.70 -1.44 -2.52
CA LEU A 175 -6.26 -0.17 -2.98
C LEU A 175 -5.72 0.33 -4.34
N HIS A 176 -4.80 -0.39 -4.98
CA HIS A 176 -4.08 0.13 -6.17
C HIS A 176 -5.01 0.52 -7.32
N ASP A 177 -6.08 -0.24 -7.51
CA ASP A 177 -7.05 -0.07 -8.58
C ASP A 177 -8.33 0.65 -8.15
N VAL A 178 -8.35 1.26 -6.96
CA VAL A 178 -9.57 1.82 -6.35
C VAL A 178 -10.29 2.87 -7.22
N ALA A 179 -9.54 3.56 -8.08
CA ALA A 179 -10.10 4.57 -8.98
C ALA A 179 -10.58 4.03 -10.33
N LYS A 180 -10.30 2.78 -10.69
CA LYS A 180 -10.74 2.22 -11.99
C LYS A 180 -12.24 2.40 -12.26
N PRO A 181 -13.15 2.17 -11.28
CA PRO A 181 -14.58 2.43 -11.50
C PRO A 181 -14.90 3.88 -11.91
N GLN A 182 -14.15 4.87 -11.40
CA GLN A 182 -14.36 6.29 -11.69
C GLN A 182 -13.70 6.75 -13.00
N THR A 183 -12.71 5.99 -13.49
CA THR A 183 -11.97 6.29 -14.72
C THR A 183 -12.33 5.39 -15.88
N LEU A 184 -13.34 4.54 -15.72
CA LEU A 184 -13.80 3.63 -16.77
C LEU A 184 -14.25 4.45 -17.97
N ARG A 185 -13.68 4.12 -19.13
CA ARG A 185 -14.06 4.66 -20.44
C ARG A 185 -14.22 3.52 -21.41
N GLU A 186 -15.31 3.54 -22.17
CA GLU A 186 -15.57 2.59 -23.24
C GLU A 186 -15.35 3.31 -24.57
N GLU A 187 -14.40 2.82 -25.36
CA GLU A 187 -14.08 3.34 -26.69
C GLU A 187 -14.23 2.18 -27.68
N GLY A 188 -15.40 2.12 -28.34
CA GLY A 188 -15.75 0.98 -29.20
C GLY A 188 -15.90 -0.32 -28.39
N ASN A 189 -15.08 -1.32 -28.71
CA ASN A 189 -15.03 -2.60 -27.99
C ASN A 189 -13.93 -2.66 -26.92
N GLU A 190 -13.19 -1.57 -26.71
CA GLU A 190 -12.11 -1.51 -25.73
C GLU A 190 -12.54 -0.74 -24.47
N VAL A 191 -12.04 -1.21 -23.33
CA VAL A 191 -12.25 -0.59 -22.01
C VAL A 191 -10.93 -0.05 -21.48
N HIS A 192 -10.91 1.24 -21.17
CA HIS A 192 -9.73 1.94 -20.67
C HIS A 192 -9.95 2.52 -19.27
N PHE A 193 -8.83 2.71 -18.55
CA PHE A 193 -8.77 3.26 -17.19
C PHE A 193 -7.70 4.34 -17.08
N TYR A 194 -7.68 5.29 -18.01
CA TYR A 194 -6.60 6.28 -18.06
C TYR A 194 -6.57 7.15 -16.80
N GLY A 195 -5.38 7.25 -16.18
CA GLY A 195 -5.14 8.08 -14.99
C GLY A 195 -5.68 7.52 -13.67
N HIS A 196 -6.14 6.26 -13.62
CA HIS A 196 -6.63 5.65 -12.38
C HIS A 196 -5.55 5.55 -11.29
N ASP A 197 -4.28 5.40 -11.67
CA ASP A 197 -3.13 5.44 -10.76
C ASP A 197 -3.00 6.79 -10.06
N ILE A 198 -3.17 7.90 -10.80
CA ILE A 198 -3.08 9.26 -10.27
C ILE A 198 -4.29 9.59 -9.39
N ILE A 199 -5.51 9.27 -9.86
CA ILE A 199 -6.74 9.52 -9.10
C ILE A 199 -6.80 8.61 -7.88
N GLY A 200 -6.43 7.34 -8.03
CA GLY A 200 -6.35 6.35 -6.96
C GLY A 200 -5.41 6.80 -5.86
N ALA A 201 -4.21 7.28 -6.20
CA ALA A 201 -3.27 7.81 -5.22
C ALA A 201 -3.84 8.97 -4.40
N ARG A 202 -4.66 9.84 -5.02
CA ARG A 202 -5.33 10.95 -4.31
C ARG A 202 -6.41 10.45 -3.36
N ILE A 203 -7.24 9.50 -3.80
CA ILE A 203 -8.28 8.86 -2.98
C ILE A 203 -7.63 8.20 -1.77
N VAL A 204 -6.60 7.37 -2.02
CA VAL A 204 -5.88 6.62 -0.98
C VAL A 204 -5.22 7.56 0.00
N ARG A 205 -4.56 8.63 -0.47
CA ARG A 205 -3.95 9.63 0.42
C ARG A 205 -4.96 10.29 1.35
N LYS A 206 -6.15 10.63 0.83
CA LYS A 206 -7.23 11.20 1.64
C LYS A 206 -7.70 10.17 2.68
N LYS A 207 -7.96 8.94 2.25
CA LYS A 207 -8.43 7.84 3.09
C LYS A 207 -7.46 7.52 4.25
N THR A 208 -6.18 7.38 3.93
CA THR A 208 -5.15 7.03 4.91
C THR A 208 -4.91 8.15 5.92
N LYS A 209 -4.92 9.40 5.46
CA LYS A 209 -4.70 10.57 6.32
C LYS A 209 -5.91 10.91 7.19
N ASP A 210 -7.08 11.04 6.59
CA ASP A 210 -8.22 11.70 7.24
C ASP A 210 -9.04 10.71 8.07
N GLU A 211 -9.17 9.46 7.60
CA GLU A 211 -10.04 8.46 8.23
C GLU A 211 -9.26 7.38 8.98
N LEU A 212 -8.21 6.82 8.37
CA LEU A 212 -7.34 5.86 9.05
C LEU A 212 -6.35 6.53 10.00
N ARG A 213 -6.12 7.84 9.85
CA ARG A 213 -5.20 8.65 10.69
C ARG A 213 -3.78 8.07 10.75
N LEU A 214 -3.28 7.60 9.61
CA LEU A 214 -1.90 7.14 9.46
C LEU A 214 -0.92 8.32 9.51
N SER A 215 0.35 8.02 9.80
CA SER A 215 1.40 9.04 9.78
C SER A 215 1.59 9.60 8.36
N ASN A 216 2.24 10.76 8.26
CA ASN A 216 2.57 11.34 6.96
C ASN A 216 3.44 10.41 6.11
N ASP A 217 4.38 9.70 6.72
CA ASP A 217 5.27 8.77 6.04
C ASP A 217 4.52 7.51 5.57
N GLU A 218 3.67 6.92 6.42
CA GLU A 218 2.83 5.78 6.04
C GLU A 218 1.89 6.14 4.89
N THR A 219 1.25 7.31 4.97
CA THR A 219 0.37 7.84 3.91
C THR A 219 1.15 8.05 2.61
N LYS A 220 2.37 8.58 2.70
CA LYS A 220 3.25 8.79 1.55
C LYS A 220 3.62 7.46 0.91
N VAL A 221 4.06 6.46 1.67
CA VAL A 221 4.40 5.11 1.16
C VAL A 221 3.25 4.52 0.35
N ILE A 222 2.05 4.43 0.95
CA ILE A 222 0.89 3.80 0.31
C ILE A 222 0.49 4.57 -0.96
N SER A 223 0.36 5.90 -0.87
CA SER A 223 -0.04 6.70 -2.02
C SER A 223 0.99 6.71 -3.15
N THR A 224 2.29 6.62 -2.84
CA THR A 224 3.36 6.47 -3.83
C THR A 224 3.28 5.12 -4.53
N ILE A 225 3.10 4.02 -3.79
CA ILE A 225 2.92 2.68 -4.39
C ILE A 225 1.74 2.69 -5.36
N VAL A 226 0.58 3.20 -4.92
CA VAL A 226 -0.62 3.29 -5.75
C VAL A 226 -0.40 4.20 -6.97
N ARG A 227 0.35 5.30 -6.83
CA ARG A 227 0.65 6.20 -7.96
C ARG A 227 1.58 5.57 -9.01
N LEU A 228 2.49 4.69 -8.59
CA LEU A 228 3.55 4.16 -9.46
C LEU A 228 3.27 2.74 -9.96
N HIS A 229 2.21 2.08 -9.47
CA HIS A 229 1.96 0.65 -9.75
C HIS A 229 1.87 0.30 -11.24
N MET A 230 1.46 1.24 -12.10
CA MET A 230 1.43 1.03 -13.56
C MET A 230 2.81 1.11 -14.22
N ARG A 231 3.79 1.78 -13.63
CA ARG A 231 5.11 2.00 -14.26
C ARG A 231 5.87 0.71 -14.52
N PRO A 232 5.96 -0.26 -13.58
CA PRO A 232 6.53 -1.57 -13.89
C PRO A 232 5.84 -2.26 -15.07
N HIS A 233 4.52 -2.12 -15.22
CA HIS A 233 3.77 -2.69 -16.34
C HIS A 233 4.09 -2.02 -17.68
N LEU A 234 4.34 -0.70 -17.69
CA LEU A 234 4.77 0.01 -18.88
C LEU A 234 6.18 -0.43 -19.31
N LEU A 235 7.12 -0.53 -18.36
CA LEU A 235 8.48 -1.02 -18.61
C LEU A 235 8.50 -2.47 -19.09
N MET A 236 7.56 -3.30 -18.63
CA MET A 236 7.42 -4.70 -19.04
C MET A 236 7.16 -4.83 -20.56
N GLY A 237 6.54 -3.83 -21.18
CA GLY A 237 6.27 -3.78 -22.62
C GLY A 237 7.49 -3.42 -23.46
N GLU A 238 8.54 -2.86 -22.85
CA GLU A 238 9.72 -2.38 -23.57
C GLU A 238 10.71 -3.53 -23.89
N PRO A 239 11.22 -3.62 -25.13
CA PRO A 239 12.22 -4.62 -25.49
C PRO A 239 13.52 -4.43 -24.72
N VAL A 240 13.92 -3.17 -24.46
CA VAL A 240 15.15 -2.80 -23.76
C VAL A 240 14.81 -1.87 -22.60
N LEU A 241 15.28 -2.22 -21.39
CA LEU A 241 15.14 -1.37 -20.21
C LEU A 241 16.31 -0.39 -20.16
N THR A 242 16.07 0.87 -20.50
CA THR A 242 17.12 1.90 -20.44
C THR A 242 17.43 2.26 -18.98
N ARG A 243 18.70 2.61 -18.71
CA ARG A 243 19.13 3.00 -17.36
C ARG A 243 18.34 4.20 -16.85
N HIS A 244 18.08 5.19 -17.71
CA HIS A 244 17.27 6.35 -17.38
C HIS A 244 15.80 6.01 -17.04
N ALA A 245 15.17 5.07 -17.76
CA ALA A 245 13.81 4.65 -17.46
C ALA A 245 13.70 3.97 -16.09
N MET A 246 14.66 3.10 -15.76
CA MET A 246 14.75 2.47 -14.44
C MET A 246 15.07 3.50 -13.34
N TRP A 247 15.99 4.43 -13.60
CA TRP A 247 16.30 5.54 -12.68
C TRP A 247 15.07 6.38 -12.35
N ARG A 248 14.26 6.77 -13.35
CA ARG A 248 13.04 7.55 -13.10
C ARG A 248 12.05 6.80 -12.21
N LEU A 249 12.00 5.48 -12.27
CA LEU A 249 11.19 4.68 -11.36
C LEU A 249 11.75 4.71 -9.93
N ILE A 250 13.06 4.47 -9.76
CA ILE A 250 13.76 4.51 -8.46
C ILE A 250 13.66 5.90 -7.80
N ARG A 251 13.88 6.96 -8.59
CA ARG A 251 13.83 8.33 -8.11
C ARG A 251 12.43 8.71 -7.67
N ASP A 252 11.42 8.39 -8.49
CA ASP A 252 10.04 8.78 -8.21
C ASP A 252 9.41 7.91 -7.10
N SER A 253 9.97 6.72 -6.81
CA SER A 253 9.62 5.97 -5.60
C SER A 253 10.19 6.60 -4.33
N GLU A 254 11.14 7.54 -4.45
CA GLU A 254 11.83 8.34 -3.41
C GLU A 254 12.55 7.53 -2.31
N THR A 255 12.31 6.21 -2.21
CA THR A 255 12.93 5.17 -1.36
C THR A 255 12.63 3.77 -1.95
N ASN A 256 12.97 2.69 -1.21
CA ASN A 256 12.52 1.30 -1.43
C ASN A 256 10.99 1.13 -1.60
N ASP A 257 10.19 2.16 -1.29
CA ASP A 257 8.74 2.06 -1.10
C ASP A 257 7.97 1.64 -2.36
N GLY A 258 8.31 2.19 -3.53
CA GLY A 258 7.63 1.89 -4.80
C GLY A 258 8.18 0.70 -5.58
N ILE A 259 9.27 0.11 -5.09
CA ILE A 259 10.02 -0.96 -5.76
C ILE A 259 9.41 -2.35 -5.41
N ALA A 260 8.80 -2.48 -4.24
CA ALA A 260 8.21 -3.72 -3.71
C ALA A 260 6.78 -4.03 -4.22
N SER A 261 6.21 -3.25 -5.13
CA SER A 261 4.81 -3.43 -5.60
C SER A 261 4.66 -4.47 -6.73
N GLY A 262 5.74 -5.14 -7.12
CA GLY A 262 5.77 -6.12 -8.21
C GLY A 262 5.32 -7.53 -7.79
N GLY A 263 4.18 -7.66 -7.12
CA GLY A 263 3.60 -8.93 -6.68
C GLY A 263 3.01 -9.79 -7.80
N ARG A 264 3.67 -9.88 -8.96
CA ARG A 264 3.28 -10.83 -10.01
C ARG A 264 4.48 -11.65 -10.42
N GLN A 265 4.40 -12.96 -10.19
CA GLN A 265 5.26 -13.98 -10.78
C GLN A 265 4.93 -14.14 -12.29
N ILE A 266 4.99 -13.05 -13.02
CA ILE A 266 5.04 -13.07 -14.49
C ILE A 266 6.50 -12.76 -14.82
N ASP A 267 7.17 -13.66 -15.53
CA ASP A 267 8.62 -13.59 -15.79
C ASP A 267 9.11 -12.22 -16.28
N LYS A 268 8.28 -11.51 -17.05
CA LYS A 268 8.59 -10.17 -17.55
C LYS A 268 8.61 -9.09 -16.45
N LEU A 269 7.74 -9.16 -15.44
CA LEU A 269 7.79 -8.24 -14.29
C LEU A 269 8.97 -8.57 -13.38
N LYS A 270 9.35 -9.84 -13.29
CA LYS A 270 10.57 -10.28 -12.61
C LYS A 270 11.81 -9.65 -13.25
N ARG A 271 11.92 -9.66 -14.59
CA ARG A 271 12.97 -8.96 -15.34
C ARG A 271 13.04 -7.47 -14.98
N VAL A 272 11.92 -6.77 -15.03
CA VAL A 272 11.86 -5.33 -14.70
C VAL A 272 12.31 -5.10 -13.26
N ARG A 273 11.76 -5.85 -12.31
CA ARG A 273 12.12 -5.79 -10.89
C ARG A 273 13.61 -6.00 -10.69
N ASP A 274 14.16 -7.11 -11.16
CA ASP A 274 15.56 -7.48 -10.94
C ASP A 274 16.51 -6.45 -11.58
N SER A 275 16.16 -5.91 -12.77
CA SER A 275 16.95 -4.86 -13.43
C SER A 275 16.93 -3.55 -12.64
N VAL A 276 15.77 -3.16 -12.11
CA VAL A 276 15.62 -1.98 -11.23
C VAL A 276 16.38 -2.18 -9.91
N TYR A 277 16.36 -3.39 -9.34
CA TYR A 277 17.04 -3.70 -8.08
C TYR A 277 18.56 -3.65 -8.28
N ASN A 278 19.07 -4.23 -9.37
CA ASN A 278 20.48 -4.18 -9.70
C ASN A 278 20.96 -2.73 -9.87
N LEU A 279 20.19 -1.89 -10.58
CA LEU A 279 20.52 -0.47 -10.71
C LEU A 279 20.45 0.25 -9.36
N TYR A 280 19.46 -0.06 -8.52
CA TYR A 280 19.33 0.53 -7.19
C TYR A 280 20.53 0.22 -6.27
N GLU A 281 21.03 -1.01 -6.32
CA GLU A 281 22.21 -1.47 -5.60
C GLU A 281 23.50 -0.85 -6.16
N GLU A 282 23.64 -0.81 -7.48
CA GLU A 282 24.74 -0.14 -8.18
C GLU A 282 24.86 1.34 -7.77
N LEU A 283 23.72 2.04 -7.70
CA LEU A 283 23.66 3.45 -7.29
C LEU A 283 23.76 3.68 -5.77
N GLN A 284 23.95 2.62 -4.97
CA GLN A 284 24.10 2.67 -3.51
C GLN A 284 23.02 3.51 -2.78
N LYS A 285 21.74 3.26 -3.06
CA LYS A 285 20.58 3.97 -2.45
C LYS A 285 20.59 5.48 -2.72
N PRO A 286 20.20 5.89 -3.93
CA PRO A 286 20.55 7.20 -4.45
C PRO A 286 19.80 8.35 -3.76
N LYS A 287 20.58 9.26 -3.16
CA LYS A 287 20.37 10.70 -3.38
C LYS A 287 21.37 11.14 -4.43
N LEU A 288 21.03 10.99 -5.72
CA LEU A 288 21.81 11.59 -6.79
C LEU A 288 21.77 13.11 -6.61
N SER A 289 22.90 13.70 -6.25
CA SER A 289 23.02 15.14 -6.11
C SER A 289 22.90 15.79 -7.48
N ARG A 290 22.10 16.86 -7.57
CA ARG A 290 21.96 17.62 -8.80
C ARG A 290 23.30 18.31 -9.09
N LEU A 291 23.93 17.96 -10.21
CA LEU A 291 25.17 18.60 -10.66
C LEU A 291 24.93 20.03 -11.13
N VAL A 292 23.75 20.30 -11.70
CA VAL A 292 23.28 21.60 -12.16
C VAL A 292 21.83 21.85 -11.74
N THR A 293 21.46 23.11 -11.66
CA THR A 293 20.18 23.60 -11.17
C THR A 293 19.55 24.57 -12.17
N GLY A 294 18.31 24.98 -11.91
CA GLY A 294 17.67 26.03 -12.72
C GLY A 294 18.41 27.37 -12.64
N TYR A 295 19.09 27.68 -11.53
CA TYR A 295 19.88 28.90 -11.41
C TYR A 295 21.04 28.93 -12.40
N ASP A 296 21.71 27.80 -12.60
CA ASP A 296 22.78 27.68 -13.58
C ASP A 296 22.29 27.98 -15.02
N LEU A 297 21.04 27.60 -15.34
CA LEU A 297 20.41 27.93 -16.63
C LEU A 297 20.07 29.40 -16.76
N ILE A 298 19.64 30.04 -15.67
CA ILE A 298 19.35 31.48 -15.62
C ILE A 298 20.62 32.28 -15.80
N ASP A 299 21.71 31.89 -15.14
CA ASP A 299 23.03 32.54 -15.26
C ASP A 299 23.59 32.44 -16.69
N MET A 300 23.18 31.41 -17.44
CA MET A 300 23.50 31.25 -18.87
C MET A 300 22.53 32.00 -19.81
N GLY A 301 21.59 32.76 -19.26
CA GLY A 301 20.69 33.65 -19.97
C GLY A 301 19.39 33.00 -20.47
N LEU A 302 19.00 31.83 -19.96
CA LEU A 302 17.69 31.25 -20.25
C LEU A 302 16.60 31.79 -19.30
N LYS A 303 15.37 31.95 -19.81
CA LYS A 303 14.19 32.27 -18.98
C LYS A 303 13.50 30.98 -18.50
N PRO A 304 13.04 30.92 -17.23
CA PRO A 304 12.33 29.74 -16.71
C PRO A 304 11.17 29.29 -17.61
N GLY A 305 11.13 27.99 -17.92
CA GLY A 305 10.09 27.41 -18.78
C GLY A 305 10.26 25.91 -18.99
N PRO A 306 9.42 25.26 -19.84
CA PRO A 306 9.45 23.81 -20.07
C PRO A 306 10.83 23.28 -20.51
N ILE A 307 11.62 24.12 -21.20
CA ILE A 307 12.97 23.77 -21.66
C ILE A 307 13.94 23.46 -20.50
N PHE A 308 13.74 24.05 -19.32
CA PHE A 308 14.56 23.76 -18.13
C PHE A 308 14.43 22.31 -17.73
N LYS A 309 13.20 21.79 -17.69
CA LYS A 309 12.94 20.39 -17.35
C LYS A 309 13.60 19.44 -18.36
N LYS A 310 13.63 19.82 -19.65
CA LYS A 310 14.31 19.05 -20.69
C LYS A 310 15.82 19.01 -20.47
N ILE A 311 16.47 20.18 -20.34
CA ILE A 311 17.92 20.26 -20.17
C ILE A 311 18.38 19.59 -18.87
N LEU A 312 17.71 19.87 -17.75
CA LEU A 312 18.05 19.25 -16.46
C LEU A 312 17.81 17.75 -16.47
N GLY A 313 16.78 17.28 -17.19
CA GLY A 313 16.50 15.86 -17.39
C GLY A 313 17.57 15.16 -18.24
N GLU A 314 18.05 15.80 -19.31
CA GLU A 314 19.16 15.29 -20.15
C GLU A 314 20.46 15.18 -19.33
N VAL A 315 20.77 16.17 -18.49
CA VAL A 315 21.95 16.09 -17.61
C VAL A 315 21.81 14.96 -16.59
N GLU A 316 20.63 14.81 -15.99
CA GLU A 316 20.34 13.72 -15.06
C GLU A 316 20.47 12.35 -15.74
N GLU A 317 20.02 12.22 -16.98
CA GLU A 317 20.19 11.01 -17.80
C GLU A 317 21.68 10.68 -18.01
N LEU A 318 22.47 11.64 -18.47
CA LEU A 318 23.92 11.47 -18.66
C LEU A 318 24.65 11.19 -17.35
N GLN A 319 24.16 11.73 -16.23
CA GLN A 319 24.70 11.46 -14.91
C GLN A 319 24.44 10.02 -14.46
N VAL A 320 23.23 9.53 -14.69
CA VAL A 320 22.85 8.14 -14.42
C VAL A 320 23.65 7.18 -15.29
N GLU A 321 23.94 7.53 -16.54
CA GLU A 321 24.78 6.72 -17.44
C GLU A 321 26.29 6.78 -17.10
N GLY A 322 26.70 7.60 -16.15
CA GLY A 322 28.12 7.79 -15.80
C GLY A 322 28.91 8.59 -16.83
N ILE A 323 28.25 9.20 -17.82
CA ILE A 323 28.86 10.05 -18.85
C ILE A 323 29.24 11.41 -18.26
N ILE A 324 28.39 11.95 -17.37
CA ILE A 324 28.62 13.19 -16.64
C ILE A 324 28.67 12.89 -15.14
N THR A 325 29.85 12.93 -14.54
CA THR A 325 30.04 12.63 -13.12
C THR A 325 30.38 13.87 -12.28
N THR A 326 30.72 14.99 -12.91
CA THR A 326 31.10 16.23 -12.23
C THR A 326 30.24 17.44 -12.62
N ARG A 327 30.16 18.43 -11.73
CA ARG A 327 29.47 19.70 -11.98
C ARG A 327 30.06 20.45 -13.19
N GLU A 328 31.38 20.40 -13.37
CA GLU A 328 32.04 21.03 -14.52
C GLU A 328 31.63 20.40 -15.86
N GLN A 329 31.58 19.06 -15.93
CA GLN A 329 31.10 18.36 -17.12
C GLN A 329 29.63 18.70 -17.42
N ALA A 330 28.79 18.76 -16.38
CA ALA A 330 27.39 19.14 -16.49
C ALA A 330 27.23 20.58 -17.01
N LEU A 331 27.97 21.55 -16.46
CA LEU A 331 27.93 22.94 -16.90
C LEU A 331 28.41 23.10 -18.35
N LYS A 332 29.47 22.37 -18.76
CA LYS A 332 29.96 22.37 -20.14
C LYS A 332 28.92 21.83 -21.11
N TYR A 333 28.25 20.74 -20.76
CA TYR A 333 27.17 20.15 -21.55
C TYR A 333 26.00 21.14 -21.69
N VAL A 334 25.53 21.70 -20.58
CA VAL A 334 24.43 22.65 -20.56
C VAL A 334 24.76 23.88 -21.39
N LYS A 335 25.96 24.45 -21.25
CA LYS A 335 26.39 25.62 -22.03
C LYS A 335 26.31 25.35 -23.53
N LYS A 336 26.85 24.21 -23.99
CA LYS A 336 26.75 23.80 -25.39
C LYS A 336 25.29 23.73 -25.86
N LYS A 337 24.41 23.15 -25.03
CA LYS A 337 22.98 23.02 -25.35
C LYS A 337 22.27 24.37 -25.43
N VAL A 338 22.58 25.29 -24.52
CA VAL A 338 22.06 26.66 -24.51
C VAL A 338 22.48 27.40 -25.78
N ASP A 339 23.74 27.28 -26.19
CA ASP A 339 24.26 27.93 -27.38
C ASP A 339 23.60 27.38 -28.67
N GLU A 340 23.37 26.06 -28.75
CA GLU A 340 22.61 25.41 -29.84
C GLU A 340 21.15 25.91 -29.91
N LEU A 341 20.51 26.09 -28.75
CA LEU A 341 19.12 26.56 -28.67
C LEU A 341 18.97 28.04 -29.07
N LYS A 342 19.90 28.89 -28.64
CA LYS A 342 19.95 30.30 -29.06
C LYS A 342 20.20 30.42 -30.57
N SER A 343 21.10 29.60 -31.11
CA SER A 343 21.43 29.58 -32.54
C SER A 343 20.28 29.08 -33.42
N SER A 344 19.36 28.29 -32.88
CA SER A 344 18.19 27.75 -33.59
C SER A 344 16.90 28.56 -33.41
N GLY A 345 16.96 29.71 -32.71
CA GLY A 345 15.81 30.60 -32.47
C GLY A 345 14.72 29.99 -31.58
N ARG A 346 15.05 28.95 -30.80
CA ARG A 346 14.10 28.20 -29.97
C ARG A 346 14.00 28.71 -28.53
N VAL A 347 14.78 29.73 -28.16
CA VAL A 347 14.76 30.39 -26.85
C VAL A 347 15.01 31.88 -26.97
#